data_AF-A0A222MYQ5-F1
#
_entry.id   AF-A0A222MYQ5-F1
#
_cell.length_a   1.000
_cell.length_b   1.000
_cell.length_c   1.000
_cell.angle_alpha   90.00
_cell.angle_beta   90.00
_cell.angle_gamma   90.00
#
_symmetry.space_group_name_H-M   'P 1'
#
loop_
_entity.id
_entity.type
_entity.pdbx_description
1 polymer ?
#
loop_
_entity_poly.entity_id
_entity_poly.type
_entity_poly.pdbx_seq_one_letter_code
_entity_poly.pdbx_strand_id
1 'polypeptide(L)'
;MIKNLSIASLSHNQTLQHLNELGKTLQKLSSSNESLDELVKDKSQAVSEILGYGVDSEGFFTSDFNEAAGLPKDYRIEYKSVESIIKTYEQSGLFLSIDIAKSMQNAYKVFSALVDDKNVNYFTKNDIANLPLAFTYDKTTFNINKLHYNQNEYDEALNLETNLKIYQNPTYTSLLFSSPETNLNYKNNIVSKAEVFMAFLEDKSFLIEGEVSILGKLNGYDKNMNLDDIENLNNFVFKENSGFILKGGGDSIDDLLKKSLEFYDLLKKHTNIDEFKKATEIWLKENTLEQNHTQPKKTQNTDSTSKKPNPFTPIQAESKSETFTYDDIAKNFFLTFLENERKKGTDVLELLQNLFKVDKSKIDFKV
;
A
#
# COMPACT_ATOMS: atom_id res chain seq x y z
N MET A 1 -57.40 -40.62 -12.05
CA MET A 1 -56.30 -40.16 -12.92
C MET A 1 -55.04 -40.13 -12.05
N ILE A 2 -54.27 -41.22 -12.01
CA ILE A 2 -52.96 -41.27 -11.33
C ILE A 2 -51.98 -41.77 -12.38
N LYS A 3 -51.02 -40.91 -12.74
CA LYS A 3 -49.99 -41.17 -13.75
C LYS A 3 -49.04 -42.25 -13.21
N ASN A 4 -48.89 -43.34 -13.97
CA ASN A 4 -47.78 -44.28 -13.81
C ASN A 4 -46.45 -43.55 -14.06
N LEU A 5 -45.63 -43.43 -13.03
CA LEU A 5 -44.20 -43.17 -13.19
C LEU A 5 -43.51 -44.52 -13.41
N SER A 6 -43.07 -44.73 -14.64
CA SER A 6 -42.18 -45.83 -15.00
C SER A 6 -40.82 -45.60 -14.33
N ILE A 7 -40.47 -46.43 -13.36
CA ILE A 7 -39.10 -46.51 -12.86
C ILE A 7 -38.35 -47.38 -13.86
N ALA A 8 -37.52 -46.75 -14.69
CA ALA A 8 -36.62 -47.44 -15.60
C ALA A 8 -35.66 -48.31 -14.78
N SER A 9 -35.76 -49.62 -14.92
CA SER A 9 -34.79 -50.57 -14.39
C SER A 9 -33.50 -50.45 -15.22
N LEU A 10 -32.46 -49.83 -14.64
CA LEU A 10 -31.12 -49.96 -15.20
C LEU A 10 -30.74 -51.44 -15.18
N SER A 11 -30.25 -51.95 -16.31
CA SER A 11 -29.80 -53.33 -16.42
C SER A 11 -28.66 -53.58 -15.42
N HIS A 12 -28.60 -54.78 -14.85
CA HIS A 12 -27.58 -55.17 -13.86
C HIS A 12 -26.14 -54.86 -14.32
N ASN A 13 -25.88 -54.94 -15.63
CA ASN A 13 -24.60 -54.58 -16.23
C ASN A 13 -24.28 -53.08 -16.22
N GLN A 14 -25.27 -52.21 -16.37
CA GLN A 14 -25.06 -50.75 -16.26
C GLN A 14 -24.75 -50.34 -14.82
N THR A 15 -25.40 -51.00 -13.84
CA THR A 15 -25.10 -50.79 -12.41
C THR A 15 -23.68 -51.25 -12.07
N LEU A 16 -23.25 -52.41 -12.59
CA LEU A 16 -21.88 -52.92 -12.39
C LEU A 16 -20.82 -52.04 -13.05
N GLN A 17 -21.09 -51.50 -14.24
CA GLN A 17 -20.21 -50.55 -14.90
C GLN A 17 -20.09 -49.24 -14.11
N HIS A 18 -21.21 -48.70 -13.61
CA HIS A 18 -21.19 -47.51 -12.76
C HIS A 18 -20.42 -47.74 -11.44
N LEU A 19 -20.58 -48.91 -10.82
CA LEU A 19 -19.85 -49.26 -9.59
C LEU A 19 -18.35 -49.45 -9.85
N ASN A 20 -17.96 -49.98 -11.01
CA ASN A 20 -16.55 -50.08 -11.40
C ASN A 20 -15.94 -48.72 -11.70
N GLU A 21 -16.65 -47.82 -12.39
CA GLU A 21 -16.18 -46.45 -12.63
C GLU A 21 -16.12 -45.63 -11.33
N LEU A 22 -17.06 -45.85 -10.40
CA LEU A 22 -17.00 -45.27 -9.06
C LEU A 22 -15.80 -45.83 -8.26
N GLY A 23 -15.54 -47.13 -8.35
CA GLY A 23 -14.39 -47.79 -7.74
C GLY A 23 -13.05 -47.27 -8.28
N LYS A 24 -12.94 -47.03 -9.59
CA LYS A 24 -11.77 -46.39 -10.21
C LYS A 24 -11.62 -44.93 -9.79
N THR A 25 -12.73 -44.20 -9.64
CA THR A 25 -12.73 -42.80 -9.17
C THR A 25 -12.30 -42.71 -7.70
N LEU A 26 -12.78 -43.62 -6.86
CA LEU A 26 -12.37 -43.76 -5.45
C LEU A 26 -10.91 -44.20 -5.33
N GLN A 27 -10.44 -45.12 -6.18
CA GLN A 27 -9.02 -45.48 -6.24
C GLN A 27 -8.16 -44.30 -6.71
N LYS A 28 -8.62 -43.50 -7.67
CA LYS A 28 -7.91 -42.29 -8.10
C LYS A 28 -7.82 -41.27 -6.96
N LEU A 29 -8.90 -41.09 -6.20
CA LEU A 29 -8.93 -40.25 -4.98
C LEU A 29 -8.04 -40.81 -3.85
N SER A 30 -7.88 -42.12 -3.73
CA SER A 30 -7.00 -42.74 -2.72
C SER A 30 -5.54 -42.88 -3.17
N SER A 31 -5.28 -42.82 -4.48
CA SER A 31 -3.93 -42.90 -5.08
C SER A 31 -3.31 -41.52 -5.28
N SER A 32 -4.16 -40.48 -5.35
CA SER A 32 -3.75 -39.12 -5.06
C SER A 32 -3.45 -39.01 -3.57
N ASN A 33 -2.17 -39.12 -3.21
CA ASN A 33 -1.64 -38.50 -1.98
C ASN A 33 -1.81 -36.96 -1.96
N GLU A 34 -2.57 -36.37 -2.89
CA GLU A 34 -2.94 -34.95 -2.96
C GLU A 34 -3.99 -34.54 -1.88
N SER A 35 -4.11 -35.31 -0.78
CA SER A 35 -5.07 -35.07 0.31
C SER A 35 -4.38 -34.81 1.66
N LEU A 36 -3.05 -34.62 1.65
CA LEU A 36 -2.26 -34.02 2.72
C LEU A 36 -1.48 -32.87 2.08
N ASP A 37 -2.23 -31.91 1.53
CA ASP A 37 -1.64 -30.67 1.03
C ASP A 37 -0.76 -30.05 2.12
N GLU A 38 0.51 -29.82 1.75
CA GLU A 38 1.67 -29.71 2.63
C GLU A 38 1.42 -28.74 3.80
N LEU A 39 1.27 -29.27 5.02
CA LEU A 39 1.34 -28.42 6.21
C LEU A 39 2.68 -27.67 6.22
N VAL A 40 2.68 -26.50 6.85
CA VAL A 40 3.91 -25.76 7.08
C VAL A 40 4.95 -26.65 7.76
N LYS A 41 6.16 -26.64 7.21
CA LYS A 41 7.28 -27.41 7.72
C LYS A 41 7.71 -26.90 9.08
N ASP A 42 8.20 -27.81 9.91
CA ASP A 42 8.74 -27.47 11.23
C ASP A 42 9.96 -26.55 11.11
N LYS A 43 10.18 -25.67 12.08
CA LYS A 43 11.36 -24.78 12.13
C LYS A 43 12.68 -25.53 11.95
N SER A 44 12.79 -26.76 12.44
CA SER A 44 13.99 -27.60 12.27
C SER A 44 14.32 -27.94 10.80
N GLN A 45 13.37 -27.73 9.89
CA GLN A 45 13.54 -27.94 8.45
C GLN A 45 13.86 -26.65 7.69
N ALA A 46 14.06 -25.52 8.39
CA ALA A 46 14.48 -24.28 7.76
C ALA A 46 15.88 -24.42 7.15
N VAL A 47 16.04 -23.92 5.93
CA VAL A 47 17.33 -23.87 5.22
C VAL A 47 17.94 -22.46 5.22
N SER A 48 17.14 -21.45 5.58
CA SER A 48 17.56 -20.05 5.71
C SER A 48 16.69 -19.31 6.73
N GLU A 49 17.13 -18.13 7.15
CA GLU A 49 16.36 -17.20 7.98
C GLU A 49 16.14 -15.91 7.22
N ILE A 50 14.87 -15.49 7.06
CA ILE A 50 14.46 -14.29 6.32
C ILE A 50 13.45 -13.53 7.17
N LEU A 51 13.62 -12.21 7.30
CA LEU A 51 12.82 -11.34 8.17
C LEU A 51 12.70 -11.85 9.62
N GLY A 52 13.71 -12.59 10.10
CA GLY A 52 13.77 -13.15 11.46
C GLY A 52 13.06 -14.50 11.65
N TYR A 53 12.59 -15.15 10.58
CA TYR A 53 11.91 -16.44 10.64
C TYR A 53 12.52 -17.47 9.70
N GLY A 54 12.38 -18.75 10.05
CA GLY A 54 12.86 -19.85 9.21
C GLY A 54 12.12 -19.92 7.88
N VAL A 55 12.85 -20.23 6.81
CA VAL A 55 12.33 -20.47 5.46
C VAL A 55 12.80 -21.84 5.00
N ASP A 56 11.88 -22.65 4.49
CA ASP A 56 12.16 -23.99 4.01
C ASP A 56 12.78 -24.01 2.60
N SER A 57 13.16 -25.21 2.14
CA SER A 57 13.77 -25.42 0.83
C SER A 57 12.89 -25.03 -0.37
N GLU A 58 11.60 -24.80 -0.15
CA GLU A 58 10.62 -24.45 -1.18
C GLU A 58 10.30 -22.95 -1.18
N GLY A 59 10.88 -22.18 -0.25
CA GLY A 59 10.65 -20.74 -0.15
C GLY A 59 9.41 -20.35 0.66
N PHE A 60 8.93 -21.23 1.53
CA PHE A 60 7.84 -20.92 2.46
C PHE A 60 8.39 -20.71 3.88
N PHE A 61 7.75 -19.82 4.64
CA PHE A 61 8.05 -19.71 6.06
C PHE A 61 7.77 -21.04 6.79
N THR A 62 8.59 -21.35 7.79
CA THR A 62 8.41 -22.51 8.67
C THR A 62 7.44 -22.20 9.83
N SER A 63 7.17 -23.22 10.64
CA SER A 63 6.12 -23.19 11.68
C SER A 63 6.31 -22.09 12.72
N ASP A 64 7.54 -21.64 12.94
CA ASP A 64 7.86 -20.56 13.88
C ASP A 64 7.25 -19.22 13.48
N PHE A 65 7.14 -18.94 12.17
CA PHE A 65 6.41 -17.76 11.69
C PHE A 65 4.91 -17.88 11.96
N ASN A 66 4.31 -19.02 11.65
CA ASN A 66 2.89 -19.24 11.89
C ASN A 66 2.56 -19.18 13.38
N GLU A 67 3.42 -19.73 14.24
CA GLU A 67 3.27 -19.64 15.70
C GLU A 67 3.34 -18.19 16.18
N ALA A 68 4.31 -17.40 15.70
CA ALA A 68 4.43 -15.99 16.06
C ALA A 68 3.24 -15.14 15.57
N ALA A 69 2.76 -15.41 14.36
CA ALA A 69 1.64 -14.71 13.75
C ALA A 69 0.26 -15.27 14.16
N GLY A 70 0.20 -16.38 14.89
CA GLY A 70 -1.06 -17.05 15.23
C GLY A 70 -1.81 -17.62 14.02
N LEU A 71 -1.08 -18.01 12.97
CA LEU A 71 -1.64 -18.62 11.77
C LEU A 71 -1.81 -20.14 11.94
N PRO A 72 -2.86 -20.74 11.36
CA PRO A 72 -3.01 -22.20 11.31
C PRO A 72 -1.88 -22.90 10.53
N LYS A 73 -1.65 -24.19 10.79
CA LYS A 73 -0.54 -24.96 10.18
C LYS A 73 -0.71 -25.22 8.68
N ASP A 74 -1.92 -25.13 8.18
CA ASP A 74 -2.29 -25.24 6.77
C ASP A 74 -2.07 -23.93 5.99
N TYR A 75 -1.62 -22.85 6.64
CA TYR A 75 -1.26 -21.60 5.97
C TYR A 75 0.22 -21.59 5.58
N ARG A 76 0.53 -22.11 4.40
CA ARG A 76 1.87 -21.96 3.81
C ARG A 76 2.02 -20.58 3.19
N ILE A 77 2.88 -19.76 3.78
CA ILE A 77 3.13 -18.39 3.31
C ILE A 77 4.49 -18.33 2.61
N GLU A 78 4.49 -17.94 1.33
CA GLU A 78 5.73 -17.71 0.59
C GLU A 78 6.43 -16.46 1.13
N TYR A 79 7.72 -16.59 1.49
CA TYR A 79 8.43 -15.49 2.12
C TYR A 79 8.55 -14.27 1.21
N LYS A 80 8.68 -14.49 -0.12
CA LYS A 80 8.83 -13.41 -1.10
C LYS A 80 7.59 -12.52 -1.17
N SER A 81 6.41 -13.09 -1.01
CA SER A 81 5.15 -12.33 -1.01
C SER A 81 5.11 -11.38 0.18
N VAL A 82 5.49 -11.85 1.37
CA VAL A 82 5.60 -10.99 2.55
C VAL A 82 6.72 -9.97 2.38
N GLU A 83 7.90 -10.40 1.92
CA GLU A 83 9.04 -9.50 1.68
C GLU A 83 8.70 -8.36 0.71
N SER A 84 7.94 -8.65 -0.35
CA SER A 84 7.48 -7.64 -1.31
C SER A 84 6.56 -6.60 -0.66
N ILE A 85 5.58 -7.06 0.14
CA ILE A 85 4.66 -6.17 0.87
C ILE A 85 5.45 -5.26 1.84
N ILE A 86 6.39 -5.83 2.58
CA ILE A 86 7.22 -5.10 3.54
C ILE A 86 8.10 -4.06 2.85
N LYS A 87 8.77 -4.42 1.76
CA LYS A 87 9.60 -3.49 0.97
C LYS A 87 8.80 -2.29 0.48
N THR A 88 7.56 -2.50 0.02
CA THR A 88 6.67 -1.40 -0.39
C THR A 88 6.42 -0.41 0.75
N TYR A 89 6.14 -0.91 1.95
CA TYR A 89 5.89 -0.05 3.11
C TYR A 89 7.16 0.61 3.67
N GLU A 90 8.29 -0.09 3.68
CA GLU A 90 9.58 0.50 4.07
C GLU A 90 9.98 1.65 3.14
N GLN A 91 9.82 1.49 1.83
CA GLN A 91 10.13 2.52 0.84
C GLN A 91 9.22 3.75 0.97
N SER A 92 7.97 3.56 1.40
CA SER A 92 7.02 4.66 1.64
C SER A 92 7.46 5.61 2.76
N GLY A 93 8.23 5.13 3.74
CA GLY A 93 8.59 5.85 4.96
C GLY A 93 7.43 6.15 5.91
N LEU A 94 6.30 5.45 5.77
CA LEU A 94 5.19 5.49 6.72
C LEU A 94 5.56 4.80 8.05
N PHE A 95 6.46 3.82 7.99
CA PHE A 95 6.96 3.05 9.11
C PHE A 95 8.49 3.10 9.14
N LEU A 96 9.09 3.24 10.33
CA LEU A 96 10.53 3.05 10.53
C LEU A 96 10.90 1.57 10.67
N SER A 97 9.97 0.80 11.24
CA SER A 97 10.10 -0.64 11.41
C SER A 97 8.71 -1.28 11.36
N ILE A 98 8.64 -2.54 10.95
CA ILE A 98 7.39 -3.30 10.85
C ILE A 98 7.52 -4.58 11.67
N ASP A 99 6.54 -4.83 12.54
CA ASP A 99 6.37 -6.12 13.20
C ASP A 99 5.55 -7.02 12.28
N ILE A 100 6.24 -7.85 11.50
CA ILE A 100 5.60 -8.67 10.47
C ILE A 100 4.69 -9.75 11.06
N ALA A 101 5.04 -10.34 12.21
CA ALA A 101 4.22 -11.36 12.83
C ALA A 101 2.94 -10.76 13.40
N LYS A 102 3.05 -9.60 14.06
CA LYS A 102 1.88 -8.89 14.57
C LYS A 102 0.98 -8.39 13.43
N SER A 103 1.57 -7.87 12.36
CA SER A 103 0.85 -7.45 11.15
C SER A 103 0.02 -8.60 10.56
N MET A 104 0.64 -9.78 10.41
CA MET A 104 -0.02 -10.98 9.89
C MET A 104 -1.08 -11.52 10.85
N GLN A 105 -0.84 -11.44 12.17
CA GLN A 105 -1.83 -11.81 13.19
C GLN A 105 -3.09 -10.95 13.09
N ASN A 106 -2.93 -9.62 12.98
CA ASN A 106 -4.06 -8.72 12.83
C ASN A 106 -4.81 -8.98 11.53
N ALA A 107 -4.08 -9.15 10.42
CA ALA A 107 -4.66 -9.48 9.14
C ALA A 107 -5.46 -10.78 9.20
N TYR A 108 -4.91 -11.82 9.83
CA TYR A 108 -5.56 -13.11 9.98
C TYR A 108 -6.83 -13.02 10.84
N LYS A 109 -6.78 -12.25 11.93
CA LYS A 109 -7.95 -12.00 12.77
C LYS A 109 -9.11 -11.42 11.95
N VAL A 110 -8.84 -10.41 11.11
CA VAL A 110 -9.86 -9.82 10.23
C VAL A 110 -10.30 -10.82 9.16
N PHE A 111 -9.35 -11.42 8.45
CA PHE A 111 -9.63 -12.37 7.36
C PHE A 111 -10.50 -13.55 7.82
N SER A 112 -10.15 -14.17 8.95
CA SER A 112 -10.87 -15.31 9.52
C SER A 112 -12.32 -14.99 9.89
N ALA A 113 -12.66 -13.72 10.18
CA ALA A 113 -14.02 -13.29 10.43
C ALA A 113 -14.85 -13.06 9.15
N LEU A 114 -14.19 -12.95 7.99
CA LEU A 114 -14.81 -12.69 6.69
C LEU A 114 -15.05 -13.97 5.89
N VAL A 115 -14.27 -15.03 6.16
CA VAL A 115 -14.38 -16.32 5.49
C VAL A 115 -15.11 -17.32 6.38
N ASP A 116 -16.09 -18.03 5.82
CA ASP A 116 -16.84 -19.06 6.56
C ASP A 116 -15.91 -20.26 6.83
N ASP A 117 -15.67 -20.59 8.09
CA ASP A 117 -14.66 -21.56 8.54
C ASP A 117 -15.12 -23.02 8.35
N LYS A 118 -15.70 -23.33 7.19
CA LYS A 118 -16.21 -24.66 6.82
C LYS A 118 -15.11 -25.71 6.61
N ASN A 119 -13.93 -25.55 7.23
CA ASN A 119 -12.79 -26.46 7.14
C ASN A 119 -12.40 -26.79 5.70
N VAL A 120 -12.43 -25.80 4.80
CA VAL A 120 -11.98 -25.97 3.42
C VAL A 120 -10.62 -25.28 3.29
N ASN A 121 -9.58 -26.05 2.98
CA ASN A 121 -8.23 -25.54 2.71
C ASN A 121 -8.15 -24.75 1.39
N TYR A 122 -9.21 -24.80 0.59
CA TYR A 122 -9.30 -24.28 -0.76
C TYR A 122 -10.59 -23.52 -0.99
N PHE A 123 -10.53 -22.53 -1.87
CA PHE A 123 -11.69 -21.83 -2.38
C PHE A 123 -11.87 -22.13 -3.87
N THR A 124 -13.11 -22.40 -4.27
CA THR A 124 -13.52 -22.32 -5.67
C THR A 124 -13.78 -20.86 -6.07
N LYS A 125 -13.87 -20.59 -7.37
CA LYS A 125 -14.32 -19.28 -7.87
C LYS A 125 -15.68 -18.86 -7.31
N ASN A 126 -16.59 -19.81 -7.12
CA ASN A 126 -17.91 -19.54 -6.56
C ASN A 126 -17.81 -19.18 -5.07
N ASP A 127 -16.90 -19.82 -4.32
CA ASP A 127 -16.70 -19.46 -2.91
C ASP A 127 -16.19 -18.03 -2.79
N ILE A 128 -15.20 -17.64 -3.59
CA ILE A 128 -14.67 -16.26 -3.65
C ILE A 128 -15.75 -15.25 -4.04
N ALA A 129 -16.59 -15.57 -5.04
CA ALA A 129 -17.67 -14.69 -5.49
C ALA A 129 -18.77 -14.46 -4.44
N ASN A 130 -18.86 -15.33 -3.42
CA ASN A 130 -19.80 -15.21 -2.33
C ASN A 130 -19.21 -14.55 -1.07
N LEU A 131 -17.92 -14.19 -1.08
CA LEU A 131 -17.32 -13.40 -0.01
C LEU A 131 -17.88 -11.97 -0.02
N PRO A 132 -17.90 -11.27 1.13
CA PRO A 132 -18.30 -9.87 1.16
C PRO A 132 -17.40 -9.04 0.24
N LEU A 133 -18.00 -8.10 -0.49
CA LEU A 133 -17.25 -7.15 -1.32
C LEU A 133 -16.37 -6.25 -0.45
N ALA A 134 -16.92 -5.78 0.67
CA ALA A 134 -16.25 -4.90 1.61
C ALA A 134 -16.73 -5.12 3.04
N PHE A 135 -16.02 -4.55 3.99
CA PHE A 135 -16.35 -4.61 5.41
C PHE A 135 -15.91 -3.34 6.13
N THR A 136 -16.65 -2.98 7.18
CA THR A 136 -16.21 -1.99 8.17
C THR A 136 -15.75 -2.72 9.43
N TYR A 137 -14.68 -2.24 10.03
CA TYR A 137 -14.07 -2.84 11.22
C TYR A 137 -13.57 -1.76 12.16
N ASP A 138 -13.48 -2.10 13.44
CA ASP A 138 -12.89 -1.26 14.46
C ASP A 138 -11.36 -1.29 14.37
N LYS A 139 -10.70 -0.13 14.22
CA LYS A 139 -9.25 -0.04 13.97
C LYS A 139 -8.36 -0.51 15.12
N THR A 140 -8.88 -0.50 16.35
CA THR A 140 -8.12 -0.85 17.55
C THR A 140 -8.28 -2.32 17.90
N THR A 141 -9.50 -2.82 17.79
CA THR A 141 -9.87 -4.18 18.18
C THR A 141 -9.87 -5.15 17.00
N PHE A 142 -9.90 -4.67 15.76
CA PHE A 142 -10.05 -5.46 14.53
C PHE A 142 -11.35 -6.26 14.44
N ASN A 143 -12.37 -5.89 15.22
CA ASN A 143 -13.66 -6.56 15.16
C ASN A 143 -14.45 -6.03 13.96
N ILE A 144 -15.06 -6.95 13.20
CA ILE A 144 -15.96 -6.60 12.10
C ILE A 144 -17.23 -5.98 12.65
N ASN A 145 -17.57 -4.80 12.14
CA ASN A 145 -18.79 -4.08 12.48
C ASN A 145 -19.91 -4.37 11.47
N LYS A 146 -19.62 -4.31 10.17
CA LYS A 146 -20.60 -4.53 9.10
C LYS A 146 -19.95 -5.12 7.85
N LEU A 147 -20.67 -6.01 7.18
CA LEU A 147 -20.32 -6.57 5.87
C LEU A 147 -21.14 -5.88 4.78
N HIS A 148 -20.53 -5.70 3.61
CA HIS A 148 -21.11 -5.09 2.42
C HIS A 148 -20.93 -6.04 1.24
N TYR A 149 -22.02 -6.46 0.59
CA TYR A 149 -21.99 -7.49 -0.46
C TYR A 149 -22.09 -6.92 -1.87
N ASN A 150 -22.37 -5.63 -2.00
CA ASN A 150 -22.49 -4.96 -3.29
C ASN A 150 -21.94 -3.53 -3.24
N GLN A 151 -21.70 -2.96 -4.42
CA GLN A 151 -21.08 -1.66 -4.58
C GLN A 151 -21.88 -0.54 -3.88
N ASN A 152 -23.21 -0.57 -3.97
CA ASN A 152 -24.06 0.46 -3.36
C ASN A 152 -23.90 0.47 -1.83
N GLU A 153 -23.90 -0.71 -1.19
CA GLU A 153 -23.67 -0.82 0.25
C GLU A 153 -22.29 -0.32 0.68
N TYR A 154 -21.27 -0.53 -0.15
CA TYR A 154 -19.91 -0.04 0.10
C TYR A 154 -19.81 1.48 -0.09
N ASP A 155 -20.38 2.01 -1.16
CA ASP A 155 -20.40 3.45 -1.45
C ASP A 155 -21.17 4.23 -0.37
N GLU A 156 -22.28 3.68 0.13
CA GLU A 156 -23.00 4.25 1.28
C GLU A 156 -22.13 4.32 2.53
N ALA A 157 -21.31 3.29 2.78
CA ALA A 157 -20.39 3.26 3.91
C ALA A 157 -19.27 4.31 3.77
N LEU A 158 -18.72 4.47 2.56
CA LEU A 158 -17.72 5.50 2.28
C LEU A 158 -18.30 6.92 2.42
N ASN A 159 -19.52 7.15 1.96
CA ASN A 159 -20.15 8.48 1.99
C ASN A 159 -20.50 8.97 3.41
N LEU A 160 -20.72 8.05 4.36
CA LEU A 160 -20.87 8.38 5.78
C LEU A 160 -19.55 8.82 6.43
N GLU A 161 -18.42 8.51 5.79
CA GLU A 161 -17.06 8.85 6.21
C GLU A 161 -16.46 9.87 5.23
N THR A 162 -16.82 11.15 5.33
CA THR A 162 -16.42 12.21 4.37
C THR A 162 -14.98 12.08 3.84
N ASN A 163 -14.87 12.03 2.51
CA ASN A 163 -13.81 11.58 1.59
C ASN A 163 -12.31 11.97 1.80
N LEU A 164 -11.91 12.57 2.92
CA LEU A 164 -10.50 12.74 3.32
C LEU A 164 -10.21 12.24 4.75
N LYS A 165 -11.26 11.87 5.49
CA LYS A 165 -11.19 11.42 6.88
C LYS A 165 -11.36 9.92 7.05
N ILE A 166 -11.47 9.11 6.00
CA ILE A 166 -11.62 7.63 6.13
C ILE A 166 -10.39 7.03 6.83
N TYR A 167 -9.20 7.43 6.39
CA TYR A 167 -7.94 7.03 7.01
C TYR A 167 -7.71 7.68 8.38
N GLN A 168 -8.34 8.83 8.62
CA GLN A 168 -8.22 9.58 9.88
C GLN A 168 -9.37 9.29 10.86
N ASN A 169 -10.42 8.56 10.46
CA ASN A 169 -11.55 8.21 11.30
C ASN A 169 -11.02 7.30 12.41
N PRO A 170 -11.11 7.70 13.68
CA PRO A 170 -10.38 7.03 14.74
C PRO A 170 -10.99 5.67 15.07
N THR A 171 -12.23 5.41 14.63
CA THR A 171 -12.99 4.25 15.08
C THR A 171 -13.14 3.20 13.99
N TYR A 172 -13.58 3.60 12.79
CA TYR A 172 -13.90 2.65 11.72
C TYR A 172 -13.22 3.00 10.39
N THR A 173 -12.94 1.97 9.60
CA THR A 173 -12.60 2.12 8.17
C THR A 173 -13.31 1.04 7.37
N SER A 174 -13.80 1.44 6.20
CA SER A 174 -14.32 0.53 5.18
C SER A 174 -13.19 0.06 4.26
N LEU A 175 -13.05 -1.26 4.07
CA LEU A 175 -12.05 -1.86 3.20
C LEU A 175 -12.72 -2.82 2.22
N LEU A 176 -12.26 -2.81 0.96
CA LEU A 176 -12.55 -3.89 0.02
C LEU A 176 -11.92 -5.19 0.52
N PHE A 177 -12.61 -6.32 0.33
CA PHE A 177 -12.09 -7.64 0.69
C PHE A 177 -10.83 -7.98 -0.12
N SER A 178 -10.92 -7.89 -1.45
CA SER A 178 -9.79 -8.10 -2.37
C SER A 178 -9.64 -6.88 -3.27
N SER A 179 -8.42 -6.58 -3.68
CA SER A 179 -8.22 -5.62 -4.76
C SER A 179 -8.81 -6.21 -6.06
N PRO A 180 -9.50 -5.41 -6.89
CA PRO A 180 -9.95 -5.85 -8.21
C PRO A 180 -8.81 -6.34 -9.12
N GLU A 181 -7.58 -5.93 -8.81
CA GLU A 181 -6.37 -6.27 -9.57
C GLU A 181 -5.70 -7.58 -9.08
N THR A 182 -6.13 -8.14 -7.96
CA THR A 182 -5.47 -9.31 -7.37
C THR A 182 -5.67 -10.56 -8.24
N ASN A 183 -4.60 -11.00 -8.89
CA ASN A 183 -4.60 -12.19 -9.73
C ASN A 183 -4.37 -13.45 -8.88
N LEU A 184 -5.47 -14.10 -8.46
CA LEU A 184 -5.40 -15.39 -7.79
C LEU A 184 -4.97 -16.51 -8.74
N ASN A 185 -3.99 -17.32 -8.31
CA ASN A 185 -3.44 -18.43 -9.10
C ASN A 185 -4.29 -19.69 -8.97
N TYR A 186 -5.39 -19.77 -9.72
CA TYR A 186 -6.25 -20.95 -9.71
C TYR A 186 -5.57 -22.16 -10.33
N LYS A 187 -5.38 -23.23 -9.55
CA LYS A 187 -5.00 -24.56 -10.03
C LYS A 187 -6.25 -25.43 -10.06
N ASN A 188 -6.61 -25.99 -11.22
CA ASN A 188 -7.81 -26.84 -11.37
C ASN A 188 -9.12 -26.19 -10.83
N ASN A 189 -9.29 -24.87 -11.04
CA ASN A 189 -10.42 -24.06 -10.56
C ASN A 189 -10.53 -23.88 -9.03
N ILE A 190 -9.49 -24.26 -8.28
CA ILE A 190 -9.37 -24.00 -6.85
C ILE A 190 -8.12 -23.16 -6.55
N VAL A 191 -8.13 -22.45 -5.44
CA VAL A 191 -7.00 -21.66 -4.92
C VAL A 191 -6.89 -21.90 -3.42
N SER A 192 -5.67 -21.90 -2.87
CA SER A 192 -5.49 -22.18 -1.44
C SER A 192 -5.99 -21.04 -0.55
N LYS A 193 -6.40 -21.37 0.68
CA LYS A 193 -6.81 -20.38 1.69
C LYS A 193 -5.68 -19.40 2.04
N ALA A 194 -4.43 -19.88 2.02
CA ALA A 194 -3.23 -19.06 2.21
C ALA A 194 -3.03 -18.04 1.09
N GLU A 195 -3.22 -18.43 -0.18
CA GLU A 195 -3.12 -17.50 -1.32
C GLU A 195 -4.22 -16.43 -1.27
N VAL A 196 -5.45 -16.80 -0.91
CA VAL A 196 -6.55 -15.85 -0.75
C VAL A 196 -6.31 -14.91 0.45
N PHE A 197 -5.70 -15.40 1.52
CA PHE A 197 -5.28 -14.58 2.65
C PHE A 197 -4.19 -13.57 2.27
N MET A 198 -3.18 -13.99 1.51
CA MET A 198 -2.13 -13.08 1.03
C MET A 198 -2.69 -12.04 0.06
N ALA A 199 -3.62 -12.44 -0.82
CA ALA A 199 -4.38 -11.53 -1.68
C ALA A 199 -5.21 -10.53 -0.87
N PHE A 200 -5.86 -10.98 0.21
CA PHE A 200 -6.61 -10.11 1.11
C PHE A 200 -5.72 -9.03 1.74
N LEU A 201 -4.50 -9.39 2.14
CA LEU A 201 -3.53 -8.46 2.75
C LEU A 201 -3.02 -7.39 1.78
N GLU A 202 -3.10 -7.64 0.47
CA GLU A 202 -2.72 -6.68 -0.56
C GLU A 202 -3.47 -5.36 -0.35
N ASP A 203 -2.71 -4.27 -0.24
CA ASP A 203 -3.16 -2.89 0.03
C ASP A 203 -3.85 -2.65 1.39
N LYS A 204 -3.70 -3.55 2.38
CA LYS A 204 -4.28 -3.37 3.73
C LYS A 204 -3.28 -2.81 4.73
N SER A 205 -2.74 -1.65 4.38
CA SER A 205 -1.70 -0.96 5.15
C SER A 205 -2.11 -0.65 6.61
N PHE A 206 -3.40 -0.52 6.92
CA PHE A 206 -3.92 -0.30 8.29
C PHE A 206 -3.84 -1.53 9.21
N LEU A 207 -3.65 -2.72 8.64
CA LEU A 207 -3.45 -3.96 9.40
C LEU A 207 -1.99 -4.16 9.78
N ILE A 208 -1.08 -3.41 9.14
CA ILE A 208 0.34 -3.40 9.46
C ILE A 208 0.57 -2.78 10.84
N GLU A 209 1.49 -3.36 11.59
CA GLU A 209 1.95 -2.89 12.89
C GLU A 209 3.43 -2.60 12.84
N GLY A 210 3.84 -1.55 13.56
CA GLY A 210 5.23 -1.13 13.55
C GLY A 210 5.40 0.24 14.17
N GLU A 211 6.64 0.74 14.09
CA GLU A 211 6.96 2.07 14.56
C GLU A 211 6.57 3.11 13.49
N VAL A 212 5.46 3.81 13.73
CA VAL A 212 4.87 4.74 12.74
C VAL A 212 5.60 6.08 12.76
N SER A 213 6.08 6.51 11.58
CA SER A 213 6.75 7.81 11.40
C SER A 213 5.78 8.99 11.53
N ILE A 214 6.28 10.23 11.61
CA ILE A 214 5.42 11.43 11.54
C ILE A 214 4.64 11.47 10.22
N LEU A 215 5.26 11.06 9.11
CA LEU A 215 4.57 10.90 7.84
C LEU A 215 3.44 9.87 7.95
N GLY A 216 3.68 8.72 8.56
CA GLY A 216 2.66 7.70 8.81
C GLY A 216 1.52 8.23 9.69
N LYS A 217 1.84 8.96 10.76
CA LYS A 217 0.88 9.58 11.67
C LYS A 217 -0.04 10.57 10.96
N LEU A 218 0.51 11.45 10.11
CA LEU A 218 -0.27 12.37 9.28
C LEU A 218 -1.25 11.65 8.33
N ASN A 219 -0.90 10.42 7.92
CA ASN A 219 -1.74 9.57 7.06
C ASN A 219 -2.70 8.67 7.85
N GLY A 220 -2.73 8.75 9.18
CA GLY A 220 -3.65 7.98 10.03
C GLY A 220 -3.21 6.54 10.32
N TYR A 221 -1.92 6.22 10.19
CA TYR A 221 -1.40 4.88 10.48
C TYR A 221 -1.18 4.61 11.97
N ASP A 222 -1.09 5.65 12.80
CA ASP A 222 -0.99 5.48 14.24
C ASP A 222 -2.38 5.38 14.87
N LYS A 223 -2.72 4.15 15.27
CA LYS A 223 -4.01 3.80 15.88
C LYS A 223 -4.26 4.50 17.22
N ASN A 224 -3.23 5.07 17.85
CA ASN A 224 -3.36 5.80 19.11
C ASN A 224 -3.68 7.28 18.91
N MET A 225 -3.61 7.79 17.67
CA MET A 225 -3.94 9.19 17.37
C MET A 225 -5.41 9.32 16.96
N ASN A 226 -6.09 10.27 17.58
CA ASN A 226 -7.43 10.66 17.15
C ASN A 226 -7.39 11.75 16.06
N LEU A 227 -8.55 12.16 15.57
CA LEU A 227 -8.68 13.21 14.55
C LEU A 227 -8.06 14.54 14.97
N ASP A 228 -8.26 14.95 16.22
CA ASP A 228 -7.75 16.22 16.74
C ASP A 228 -6.21 16.18 16.82
N ASP A 229 -5.63 15.05 17.22
CA ASP A 229 -4.17 14.85 17.24
C ASP A 229 -3.58 14.97 15.82
N ILE A 230 -4.22 14.34 14.83
CA ILE A 230 -3.81 14.40 13.43
C ILE A 230 -3.97 15.82 12.88
N GLU A 231 -5.08 16.50 13.17
CA GLU A 231 -5.33 17.88 12.74
C GLU A 231 -4.32 18.86 13.35
N ASN A 232 -4.00 18.70 14.63
CA ASN A 232 -2.98 19.50 15.31
C ASN A 232 -1.59 19.29 14.70
N LEU A 233 -1.22 18.05 14.40
CA LEU A 233 0.04 17.73 13.72
C LEU A 233 0.06 18.30 12.29
N ASN A 234 -1.04 18.18 11.55
CA ASN A 234 -1.19 18.73 10.21
C ASN A 234 -1.08 20.25 10.21
N ASN A 235 -1.73 20.94 11.15
CA ASN A 235 -1.64 22.39 11.31
C ASN A 235 -0.18 22.83 11.58
N PHE A 236 0.52 22.15 12.47
CA PHE A 236 1.94 22.44 12.70
C PHE A 236 2.75 22.28 11.40
N VAL A 237 2.61 21.15 10.70
CA VAL A 237 3.42 20.85 9.50
C VAL A 237 3.08 21.78 8.33
N PHE A 238 1.79 21.93 8.00
CA PHE A 238 1.33 22.51 6.74
C PHE A 238 0.65 23.88 6.87
N LYS A 239 0.30 24.35 8.07
CA LYS A 239 -0.30 25.68 8.23
C LYS A 239 0.70 26.66 8.82
N GLU A 240 1.36 26.27 9.89
CA GLU A 240 2.34 27.11 10.58
C GLU A 240 3.66 27.18 9.82
N ASN A 241 4.09 26.06 9.23
CA ASN A 241 5.40 25.95 8.60
C ASN A 241 5.38 25.88 7.06
N SER A 242 4.22 25.79 6.41
CA SER A 242 4.14 25.73 4.93
C SER A 242 4.64 26.99 4.24
N GLY A 243 4.49 28.16 4.87
CA GLY A 243 5.07 29.41 4.36
C GLY A 243 6.58 29.31 4.22
N PHE A 244 7.25 28.58 5.11
CA PHE A 244 8.68 28.35 5.02
C PHE A 244 9.01 27.23 4.02
N ILE A 245 8.27 26.12 4.08
CA ILE A 245 8.48 24.96 3.19
C ILE A 245 8.21 25.32 1.71
N LEU A 246 7.27 26.22 1.43
CA LEU A 246 6.82 26.58 0.07
C LEU A 246 7.19 28.00 -0.38
N LYS A 247 7.47 28.93 0.54
CA LYS A 247 7.87 30.33 0.21
C LYS A 247 9.19 30.76 0.87
N GLY A 248 9.78 29.94 1.74
CA GLY A 248 10.90 30.32 2.59
C GLY A 248 12.26 30.03 1.97
N GLY A 249 12.78 30.99 1.22
CA GLY A 249 14.22 31.22 1.16
C GLY A 249 15.01 30.34 0.19
N GLY A 250 14.37 29.82 -0.85
CA GLY A 250 15.06 29.28 -2.02
C GLY A 250 15.53 30.37 -2.96
N ASP A 251 16.84 30.56 -3.12
CA ASP A 251 17.38 31.48 -4.15
C ASP A 251 17.14 30.91 -5.58
N SER A 252 16.83 29.61 -5.67
CA SER A 252 16.52 28.88 -6.91
C SER A 252 15.51 27.74 -6.70
N ILE A 253 15.04 27.15 -7.80
CA ILE A 253 14.17 25.96 -7.77
C ILE A 253 14.90 24.77 -7.12
N ASP A 254 16.19 24.62 -7.37
CA ASP A 254 16.99 23.52 -6.81
C ASP A 254 17.07 23.60 -5.27
N ASP A 255 17.23 24.82 -4.74
CA ASP A 255 17.28 25.03 -3.29
C ASP A 255 15.92 24.77 -2.63
N LEU A 256 14.82 25.20 -3.27
CA LEU A 256 13.47 24.87 -2.81
C LEU A 256 13.23 23.35 -2.78
N LEU A 257 13.67 22.63 -3.82
CA LEU A 257 13.55 21.18 -3.89
C LEU A 257 14.39 20.48 -2.83
N LYS A 258 15.63 20.91 -2.64
CA LYS A 258 16.52 20.37 -1.60
C LYS A 258 15.90 20.54 -0.21
N LYS A 259 15.44 21.75 0.12
CA LYS A 259 14.78 22.04 1.41
C LYS A 259 13.49 21.23 1.59
N SER A 260 12.73 21.05 0.51
CA SER A 260 11.52 20.21 0.53
C SER A 260 11.84 18.74 0.84
N LEU A 261 12.91 18.21 0.23
CA LEU A 261 13.36 16.83 0.47
C LEU A 261 13.90 16.66 1.89
N GLU A 262 14.72 17.58 2.39
CA GLU A 262 15.23 17.53 3.76
C GLU A 262 14.10 17.56 4.79
N PHE A 263 13.10 18.42 4.59
CA PHE A 263 11.94 18.47 5.46
C PHE A 263 11.12 17.18 5.39
N TYR A 264 10.94 16.63 4.18
CA TYR A 264 10.27 15.34 4.00
C TYR A 264 11.01 14.20 4.72
N ASP A 265 12.35 14.21 4.70
CA ASP A 265 13.15 13.26 5.46
C ASP A 265 12.96 13.42 6.98
N LEU A 266 12.73 14.63 7.50
CA LEU A 266 12.34 14.83 8.90
C LEU A 266 11.04 14.10 9.23
N LEU A 267 10.05 14.11 8.33
CA LEU A 267 8.76 13.44 8.54
C LEU A 267 8.92 11.91 8.55
N LYS A 268 9.81 11.36 7.71
CA LYS A 268 10.04 9.92 7.59
C LYS A 268 10.85 9.34 8.75
N LYS A 269 11.77 10.11 9.34
CA LYS A 269 12.76 9.59 10.30
C LYS A 269 12.41 9.76 11.77
N HIS A 270 11.39 10.56 12.09
CA HIS A 270 10.94 10.75 13.47
C HIS A 270 9.65 9.99 13.73
N THR A 271 9.50 9.50 14.95
CA THR A 271 8.29 8.80 15.42
C THR A 271 7.67 9.49 16.62
N ASN A 272 8.44 10.27 17.38
CA ASN A 272 7.94 11.12 18.46
C ASN A 272 7.61 12.54 17.96
N ILE A 273 6.41 13.03 18.27
CA ILE A 273 5.92 14.35 17.81
C ILE A 273 6.73 15.50 18.41
N ASP A 274 7.09 15.45 19.70
CA ASP A 274 7.81 16.53 20.35
C ASP A 274 9.26 16.62 19.87
N GLU A 275 9.90 15.47 19.64
CA GLU A 275 11.23 15.42 19.04
C GLU A 275 11.21 15.94 17.60
N PHE A 276 10.21 15.56 16.81
CA PHE A 276 10.01 16.09 15.46
C PHE A 276 9.81 17.61 15.45
N LYS A 277 8.99 18.15 16.38
CA LYS A 277 8.79 19.60 16.49
C LYS A 277 10.10 20.33 16.79
N LYS A 278 10.90 19.81 17.73
CA LYS A 278 12.24 20.36 18.05
C LYS A 278 13.18 20.28 16.85
N ALA A 279 13.22 19.14 16.15
CA ALA A 279 14.04 18.97 14.96
C ALA A 279 13.63 19.94 13.84
N THR A 280 12.33 20.17 13.67
CA THR A 280 11.78 21.16 12.74
C THR A 280 12.24 22.56 13.10
N GLU A 281 12.14 22.97 14.37
CA GLU A 281 12.61 24.29 14.81
C GLU A 281 14.11 24.51 14.56
N ILE A 282 14.93 23.47 14.76
CA ILE A 282 16.37 23.52 14.47
C ILE A 282 16.59 23.69 12.97
N TRP A 283 15.97 22.83 12.16
CA TRP A 283 16.10 22.87 10.70
C TRP A 283 15.64 24.21 10.12
N LEU A 284 14.54 24.78 10.63
CA LEU A 284 14.07 26.11 10.26
C LEU A 284 15.12 27.19 10.55
N LYS A 285 15.75 27.17 11.74
CA LYS A 285 16.80 28.14 12.10
C LYS A 285 18.00 28.04 11.16
N GLU A 286 18.47 26.83 10.89
CA GLU A 286 19.60 26.56 9.99
C GLU A 286 19.32 27.07 8.57
N ASN A 287 18.10 26.85 8.06
CA ASN A 287 17.69 27.23 6.71
C ASN A 287 17.21 28.69 6.58
N THR A 288 17.08 29.44 7.70
CA THR A 288 16.77 30.88 7.69
C THR A 288 18.03 31.75 7.70
N LEU A 289 19.16 31.24 8.21
CA LEU A 289 20.38 32.03 8.44
C LEU A 289 21.16 32.42 7.17
N GLU A 290 20.84 31.86 6.01
CA GLU A 290 21.47 32.24 4.73
C GLU A 290 20.97 33.58 4.15
N GLN A 291 19.93 34.20 4.70
CA GLN A 291 19.37 35.47 4.18
C GLN A 291 20.03 36.76 4.74
N ASN A 292 21.13 36.67 5.51
CA ASN A 292 21.76 37.84 6.16
C ASN A 292 23.19 38.18 5.70
N HIS A 293 23.57 37.84 4.47
CA HIS A 293 24.71 38.46 3.79
C HIS A 293 24.25 38.83 2.37
N THR A 294 23.89 40.07 2.05
CA THR A 294 24.84 41.16 1.81
C THR A 294 24.05 42.46 1.65
N GLN A 295 24.26 43.45 2.52
CA GLN A 295 23.99 44.84 2.13
C GLN A 295 25.07 45.31 1.15
N PRO A 296 24.72 46.05 0.08
CA PRO A 296 25.62 47.03 -0.48
C PRO A 296 25.20 48.44 -0.06
N LYS A 297 26.09 49.10 0.70
CA LYS A 297 26.18 50.56 0.77
C LYS A 297 26.52 51.11 -0.63
N LYS A 298 25.72 52.09 -1.06
CA LYS A 298 25.84 53.05 -2.18
C LYS A 298 27.19 53.14 -2.93
N THR A 299 27.12 53.22 -4.26
CA THR A 299 27.69 54.35 -5.04
C THR A 299 26.94 54.56 -6.36
N GLN A 300 26.71 55.81 -6.75
CA GLN A 300 26.02 56.28 -7.97
C GLN A 300 26.94 56.33 -9.20
N ASN A 301 26.27 56.45 -10.37
CA ASN A 301 26.68 56.98 -11.69
C ASN A 301 26.96 55.91 -12.76
N THR A 302 26.55 56.01 -14.04
CA THR A 302 25.74 56.94 -14.85
C THR A 302 25.57 56.25 -16.23
N ASP A 303 24.38 56.36 -16.82
CA ASP A 303 24.05 56.50 -18.25
C ASP A 303 24.39 55.49 -19.38
N SER A 304 23.32 55.26 -20.17
CA SER A 304 23.24 55.18 -21.65
C SER A 304 23.31 53.84 -22.42
N THR A 305 22.11 53.30 -22.68
CA THR A 305 21.53 52.90 -23.98
C THR A 305 22.29 52.10 -25.08
N SER A 306 21.73 50.90 -25.34
CA SER A 306 21.34 50.30 -26.66
C SER A 306 22.31 49.41 -27.46
N LYS A 307 21.92 48.13 -27.68
CA LYS A 307 21.55 47.46 -28.97
C LYS A 307 21.91 45.96 -29.08
N LYS A 308 20.85 45.18 -29.38
CA LYS A 308 20.69 43.97 -30.24
C LYS A 308 21.30 42.59 -29.84
N PRO A 309 20.60 41.48 -30.19
CA PRO A 309 20.94 40.11 -29.79
C PRO A 309 21.83 39.40 -30.82
N ASN A 310 22.70 38.49 -30.36
CA ASN A 310 23.44 37.56 -31.22
C ASN A 310 22.74 36.20 -31.32
N PRO A 311 22.85 35.48 -32.47
CA PRO A 311 22.08 34.29 -32.78
C PRO A 311 22.67 33.01 -32.16
N PHE A 312 21.80 32.01 -31.96
CA PHE A 312 22.11 30.65 -31.53
C PHE A 312 23.15 29.95 -32.42
N THR A 313 24.10 29.25 -31.81
CA THR A 313 24.88 28.17 -32.44
C THR A 313 24.34 26.80 -32.03
N PRO A 314 24.27 25.80 -32.92
CA PRO A 314 23.82 24.46 -32.56
C PRO A 314 24.85 23.76 -31.67
N ILE A 315 24.43 23.20 -30.54
CA ILE A 315 25.28 22.34 -29.70
C ILE A 315 25.22 20.92 -30.27
N GLN A 316 26.37 20.39 -30.69
CA GLN A 316 26.55 18.96 -30.97
C GLN A 316 26.62 18.21 -29.63
N ALA A 317 25.73 17.24 -29.44
CA ALA A 317 25.72 16.36 -28.28
C ALA A 317 26.70 15.21 -28.48
N GLU A 318 27.71 15.10 -27.63
CA GLU A 318 28.41 13.83 -27.40
C GLU A 318 27.73 13.11 -26.24
N SER A 319 27.20 11.90 -26.50
CA SER A 319 26.52 11.09 -25.51
C SER A 319 27.51 10.36 -24.61
N LYS A 320 27.47 10.64 -23.31
CA LYS A 320 27.90 9.69 -22.29
C LYS A 320 26.65 9.02 -21.73
N SER A 321 26.52 7.73 -21.99
CA SER A 321 25.41 6.92 -21.49
C SER A 321 25.60 6.63 -20.01
N GLU A 322 24.83 7.28 -19.16
CA GLU A 322 24.53 6.80 -17.82
C GLU A 322 23.16 6.13 -17.85
N THR A 323 23.06 4.92 -17.31
CA THR A 323 21.79 4.21 -17.14
C THR A 323 20.99 4.87 -16.01
N PHE A 324 20.07 5.76 -16.38
CA PHE A 324 19.11 6.37 -15.45
C PHE A 324 18.11 5.33 -14.95
N THR A 325 17.78 5.38 -13.66
CA THR A 325 16.66 4.62 -13.11
C THR A 325 15.33 5.30 -13.49
N TYR A 326 14.21 4.56 -13.48
CA TYR A 326 12.90 5.13 -13.85
C TYR A 326 12.53 6.36 -12.99
N ASP A 327 12.92 6.35 -11.72
CA ASP A 327 12.71 7.45 -10.79
C ASP A 327 13.49 8.71 -11.20
N ASP A 328 14.69 8.57 -11.75
CA ASP A 328 15.46 9.70 -12.29
C ASP A 328 14.79 10.31 -13.52
N ILE A 329 14.16 9.48 -14.36
CA ILE A 329 13.46 9.92 -15.57
C ILE A 329 12.15 10.63 -15.20
N ALA A 330 11.36 10.05 -14.29
CA ALA A 330 10.11 10.65 -13.81
C ALA A 330 10.37 11.96 -13.08
N LYS A 331 11.42 12.02 -12.25
CA LYS A 331 11.89 13.23 -11.60
C LYS A 331 12.32 14.28 -12.62
N ASN A 332 13.21 13.94 -13.56
CA ASN A 332 13.68 14.87 -14.58
C ASN A 332 12.55 15.38 -15.49
N PHE A 333 11.57 14.53 -15.80
CA PHE A 333 10.38 14.93 -16.54
C PHE A 333 9.54 15.93 -15.75
N PHE A 334 9.24 15.64 -14.49
CA PHE A 334 8.44 16.53 -13.64
C PHE A 334 9.14 17.88 -13.43
N LEU A 335 10.46 17.88 -13.25
CA LEU A 335 11.28 19.10 -13.18
C LEU A 335 11.22 19.92 -14.46
N THR A 336 11.41 19.28 -15.61
CA THR A 336 11.33 19.95 -16.93
C THR A 336 9.93 20.51 -17.19
N PHE A 337 8.89 19.80 -16.76
CA PHE A 337 7.51 20.25 -16.85
C PHE A 337 7.26 21.52 -16.03
N LEU A 338 7.62 21.52 -14.74
CA LEU A 338 7.44 22.69 -13.87
C LEU A 338 8.23 23.91 -14.36
N GLU A 339 9.46 23.69 -14.85
CA GLU A 339 10.26 24.76 -15.45
C GLU A 339 9.61 25.36 -16.70
N ASN A 340 9.06 24.52 -17.58
CA ASN A 340 8.42 24.97 -18.80
C ASN A 340 7.12 25.74 -18.51
N GLU A 341 6.33 25.29 -17.53
CA GLU A 341 5.14 26.01 -17.08
C GLU A 341 5.51 27.38 -16.47
N ARG A 342 6.57 27.44 -15.65
CA ARG A 342 7.09 28.72 -15.17
C ARG A 342 7.52 29.66 -16.31
N LYS A 343 8.22 29.13 -17.31
CA LYS A 343 8.69 29.91 -18.48
C LYS A 343 7.53 30.44 -19.33
N LYS A 344 6.38 29.78 -19.31
CA LYS A 344 5.13 30.24 -19.94
C LYS A 344 4.38 31.30 -19.11
N GLY A 345 4.87 31.62 -17.91
CA GLY A 345 4.22 32.56 -16.99
C GLY A 345 3.12 31.92 -16.14
N THR A 346 3.02 30.59 -16.14
CA THR A 346 2.10 29.86 -15.24
C THR A 346 2.56 30.03 -13.80
N ASP A 347 1.64 30.40 -12.90
CA ASP A 347 1.91 30.39 -11.47
C ASP A 347 2.07 28.93 -11.02
N VAL A 348 3.33 28.49 -10.89
CA VAL A 348 3.67 27.13 -10.48
C VAL A 348 3.12 26.83 -9.08
N LEU A 349 2.94 27.83 -8.23
CA LEU A 349 2.34 27.65 -6.90
C LEU A 349 0.85 27.33 -7.02
N GLU A 350 0.13 28.04 -7.88
CA GLU A 350 -1.28 27.71 -8.18
C GLU A 350 -1.39 26.36 -8.88
N LEU A 351 -0.48 26.04 -9.81
CA LEU A 351 -0.42 24.76 -10.51
C LEU A 351 -0.18 23.60 -9.53
N LEU A 352 0.81 23.70 -8.64
CA LEU A 352 1.10 22.69 -7.63
C LEU A 352 -0.03 22.58 -6.62
N GLN A 353 -0.58 23.70 -6.15
CA GLN A 353 -1.75 23.67 -5.29
C GLN A 353 -2.93 23.00 -5.98
N ASN A 354 -3.16 23.26 -7.26
CA ASN A 354 -4.21 22.59 -8.02
C ASN A 354 -3.89 21.10 -8.19
N LEU A 355 -2.64 20.71 -8.49
CA LEU A 355 -2.15 19.33 -8.59
C LEU A 355 -2.35 18.54 -7.29
N PHE A 356 -2.02 19.13 -6.15
CA PHE A 356 -2.17 18.51 -4.83
C PHE A 356 -3.60 18.65 -4.25
N LYS A 357 -4.42 19.54 -4.83
CA LYS A 357 -5.87 19.64 -4.57
C LYS A 357 -6.69 18.86 -5.60
N VAL A 358 -6.10 18.17 -6.57
CA VAL A 358 -6.89 17.42 -7.55
C VAL A 358 -7.56 16.26 -6.82
N ASP A 359 -8.86 16.43 -6.64
CA ASP A 359 -9.79 15.35 -6.40
C ASP A 359 -9.65 14.33 -7.54
N LYS A 360 -9.12 13.14 -7.23
CA LYS A 360 -8.91 12.06 -8.21
C LYS A 360 -10.18 11.72 -9.00
N SER A 361 -11.36 12.07 -8.48
CA SER A 361 -12.64 11.91 -9.19
C SER A 361 -12.86 12.85 -10.39
N LYS A 362 -11.98 13.86 -10.60
CA LYS A 362 -12.06 14.82 -11.71
C LYS A 362 -11.02 14.61 -12.81
N ILE A 363 -10.16 13.60 -12.70
CA ILE A 363 -9.25 13.21 -13.77
C ILE A 363 -9.88 12.03 -14.51
N ASP A 364 -10.47 12.29 -15.68
CA ASP A 364 -10.94 11.23 -16.58
C ASP A 364 -9.72 10.60 -17.28
N PHE A 365 -9.21 9.49 -16.75
CA PHE A 365 -8.22 8.66 -17.44
C PHE A 365 -8.90 7.76 -18.48
N LYS A 366 -9.62 8.36 -19.43
CA LYS A 366 -9.96 7.68 -20.68
C LYS A 366 -8.89 7.96 -21.72
N VAL A 367 -7.97 7.01 -21.84
CA VAL A 367 -7.27 6.70 -23.10
C VAL A 367 -7.63 5.28 -23.47
#